data_AF-A0A3D2V9U5-F1
#
_entry.id   AF-A0A3D2V9U5-F1
#
_cell.length_a   1.000
_cell.length_b   1.000
_cell.length_c   1.000
_cell.angle_alpha   90.00
_cell.angle_beta   90.00
_cell.angle_gamma   90.00
#
_symmetry.space_group_name_H-M   'P 1'
#
loop_
_entity.id
_entity.type
_entity.pdbx_description
1 polymer ?
#
loop_
_entity_poly.entity_id
_entity_poly.type
_entity_poly.pdbx_seq_one_letter_code
_entity_poly.pdbx_strand_id
1 'polypeptide(L)'
;VKGGTYYPITVKKHLRAQAIAEENRLPCVYLVDSGGAYLPRQDDVFPDREHFGRIFFNQANMSAAGIPQIAVVMGSCTAGGAYVPAMSD
;
A
#
# COMPACT_ATOMS: atom_id res chain seq x y z
N VAL A 1 10.05 -8.45 -0.17
CA VAL A 1 10.67 -9.38 0.80
C VAL A 1 11.41 -10.45 0.01
N LYS A 2 12.74 -10.67 0.08
CA LYS A 2 13.91 -9.79 0.33
C LYS A 2 13.60 -8.44 0.99
N GLY A 3 14.10 -8.19 2.21
CA GLY A 3 14.10 -6.86 2.86
C GLY A 3 12.83 -6.01 2.72
N GLY A 4 11.64 -6.61 2.89
CA GLY A 4 10.37 -5.85 2.77
C GLY A 4 9.98 -5.35 1.37
N THR A 5 10.81 -5.51 0.33
CA THR A 5 10.58 -4.84 -0.97
C THR A 5 9.34 -5.31 -1.74
N TYR A 6 8.71 -4.40 -2.48
CA TYR A 6 7.54 -4.67 -3.31
C TYR A 6 7.91 -5.24 -4.68
N TYR A 7 7.54 -6.50 -4.89
CA TYR A 7 7.50 -7.15 -6.21
C TYR A 7 6.10 -6.93 -6.83
N PRO A 8 5.91 -7.18 -8.13
CA PRO A 8 4.59 -7.03 -8.79
C PRO A 8 3.48 -7.81 -8.08
N ILE A 9 3.78 -9.03 -7.63
CA ILE A 9 2.85 -9.86 -6.85
C ILE A 9 2.58 -9.28 -5.45
N THR A 10 3.53 -8.56 -4.84
CA THR A 10 3.33 -7.86 -3.56
C THR A 10 2.34 -6.72 -3.74
N VAL A 11 2.46 -5.93 -4.82
CA VAL A 11 1.50 -4.87 -5.16
C VAL A 11 0.11 -5.46 -5.36
N LYS A 12 -0.01 -6.46 -6.24
CA LYS A 12 -1.28 -7.17 -6.51
C LYS A 12 -1.93 -7.72 -5.23
N LYS A 13 -1.14 -8.28 -4.31
CA LYS A 13 -1.63 -8.78 -3.01
C LYS A 13 -2.12 -7.64 -2.11
N HIS A 14 -1.39 -6.52 -2.04
CA HIS A 14 -1.78 -5.35 -1.24
C HIS A 14 -3.11 -4.79 -1.75
N LEU A 15 -3.23 -4.55 -3.06
CA LEU A 15 -4.45 -4.03 -3.67
C LEU A 15 -5.64 -4.99 -3.48
N ARG A 16 -5.46 -6.31 -3.55
CA ARG A 16 -6.56 -7.25 -3.26
C ARG A 16 -6.99 -7.20 -1.79
N ALA A 17 -6.08 -6.95 -0.85
CA ALA A 17 -6.46 -6.78 0.56
C ALA A 17 -7.30 -5.51 0.77
N GLN A 18 -6.92 -4.39 0.15
CA GLN A 18 -7.72 -3.16 0.18
C GLN A 18 -9.07 -3.32 -0.51
N ALA A 19 -9.14 -4.00 -1.66
CA ALA A 19 -10.41 -4.27 -2.33
C ALA A 19 -11.38 -5.06 -1.43
N ILE A 20 -10.88 -6.08 -0.71
CA ILE A 20 -11.70 -6.81 0.29
C ILE A 20 -12.15 -5.88 1.42
N ALA A 21 -11.27 -4.98 1.89
CA ALA A 21 -11.61 -4.05 2.96
C ALA A 21 -12.67 -3.01 2.52
N GLU A 22 -12.58 -2.50 1.30
CA GLU A 22 -13.57 -1.60 0.68
C GLU A 22 -14.91 -2.33 0.45
N GLU A 23 -14.88 -3.50 -0.22
CA GLU A 23 -16.04 -4.38 -0.49
C GLU A 23 -16.84 -4.72 0.78
N ASN A 24 -16.18 -4.85 1.93
CA ASN A 24 -16.76 -5.33 3.19
C ASN A 24 -16.75 -4.29 4.32
N ARG A 25 -16.41 -3.02 4.04
CA ARG A 25 -16.28 -1.91 5.02
C ARG A 25 -15.42 -2.23 6.25
N LEU A 26 -14.27 -2.88 6.05
CA LEU A 26 -13.35 -3.27 7.12
C LEU A 26 -12.29 -2.18 7.36
N PRO A 27 -12.08 -1.70 8.60
CA PRO A 27 -10.95 -0.83 8.94
C PRO A 27 -9.61 -1.48 8.58
N CYS A 28 -8.69 -0.69 8.03
CA CYS A 28 -7.38 -1.14 7.58
C CYS A 28 -6.29 -0.84 8.62
N VAL A 29 -5.45 -1.83 8.92
CA VAL A 29 -4.23 -1.66 9.73
C VAL A 29 -3.00 -2.09 8.93
N TYR A 30 -2.19 -1.12 8.52
CA TYR A 30 -0.96 -1.33 7.76
C TYR A 30 0.24 -1.46 8.70
N LEU A 31 0.76 -2.68 8.82
CA LEU A 31 2.01 -2.97 9.51
C LEU A 31 3.19 -2.71 8.56
N VAL A 32 3.74 -1.49 8.59
CA VAL A 32 4.69 -0.99 7.59
C VAL A 32 6.14 -1.23 8.00
N ASP A 33 6.79 -2.16 7.30
CA ASP A 33 8.25 -2.32 7.26
C ASP A 33 8.67 -2.76 5.84
N SER A 34 9.21 -1.84 5.05
CA SER A 34 9.55 -2.05 3.64
C SER A 34 10.73 -1.21 3.15
N GLY A 35 11.71 -1.88 2.53
CA GLY A 35 12.81 -1.21 1.80
C GLY A 35 12.40 -0.55 0.47
N GLY A 36 11.10 -0.45 0.15
CA GLY A 36 10.59 0.21 -1.06
C GLY A 36 10.29 -0.73 -2.23
N ALA A 37 10.26 -0.20 -3.46
CA ALA A 37 9.97 -0.98 -4.67
C ALA A 37 11.15 -1.88 -5.09
N TYR A 38 10.88 -3.03 -5.70
CA TYR A 38 11.91 -3.86 -6.31
C TYR A 38 12.37 -3.28 -7.65
N LEU A 39 13.37 -2.39 -7.59
CA LEU A 39 13.84 -1.60 -8.73
C LEU A 39 14.11 -2.37 -10.04
N PRO A 40 14.65 -3.61 -10.04
CA PRO A 40 14.86 -4.37 -11.29
C PRO A 40 13.57 -4.77 -12.04
N ARG A 41 12.39 -4.55 -11.46
CA ARG A 41 11.07 -4.71 -12.12
C ARG A 41 10.15 -3.51 -11.82
N GLN A 42 10.72 -2.31 -11.79
CA GLN A 42 9.99 -1.07 -11.46
C GLN A 42 8.82 -0.80 -12.41
N ASP A 43 8.94 -1.21 -13.68
CA ASP A 43 7.94 -1.14 -14.75
C ASP A 43 6.71 -2.02 -14.47
N ASP A 44 6.91 -3.19 -13.87
CA ASP A 44 5.84 -4.06 -13.36
C ASP A 44 5.31 -3.65 -11.97
N VAL A 45 5.81 -2.56 -11.38
CA VAL A 45 5.52 -2.15 -9.98
C VAL A 45 4.99 -0.72 -9.86
N PHE A 46 5.33 0.19 -10.76
CA PHE A 46 5.09 1.63 -10.59
C PHE A 46 4.04 2.26 -11.54
N PRO A 47 4.11 2.11 -12.88
CA PRO A 47 3.44 3.05 -13.79
C PRO A 47 1.95 2.84 -14.07
N ASP A 48 1.42 1.62 -13.95
CA ASP A 48 0.06 1.30 -14.42
C ASP A 48 -1.03 1.57 -13.36
N ARG A 49 -2.29 1.58 -13.78
CA ARG A 49 -3.48 1.86 -12.94
C ARG A 49 -3.58 0.99 -11.70
N GLU A 50 -3.19 -0.28 -11.78
CA GLU A 50 -3.23 -1.25 -10.67
C GLU A 50 -1.82 -1.54 -10.12
N HIS A 51 -0.89 -0.58 -10.27
CA HIS A 51 0.45 -0.59 -9.70
C HIS A 51 0.51 0.20 -8.37
N PHE A 52 1.71 0.39 -7.82
CA PHE A 52 1.94 0.79 -6.42
C PHE A 52 1.21 2.08 -5.99
N GLY A 53 1.06 3.07 -6.89
CA GLY A 53 0.31 4.30 -6.61
C GLY A 53 -1.17 4.09 -6.28
N ARG A 54 -1.77 2.97 -6.72
CA ARG A 54 -3.16 2.62 -6.45
C ARG A 54 -3.44 2.40 -4.96
N ILE A 55 -2.43 2.02 -4.18
CA ILE A 55 -2.53 1.84 -2.72
C ILE A 55 -3.02 3.13 -2.06
N PHE A 56 -2.46 4.28 -2.44
CA PHE A 56 -2.76 5.59 -1.86
C PHE A 56 -4.12 6.14 -2.33
N PHE A 57 -4.45 5.88 -3.60
CA PHE A 57 -5.79 6.16 -4.13
C PHE A 57 -6.86 5.40 -3.33
N ASN A 58 -6.65 4.12 -3.07
CA ASN A 58 -7.58 3.32 -2.28
C ASN A 58 -7.65 3.80 -0.82
N GLN A 59 -6.53 4.12 -0.17
CA GLN A 59 -6.50 4.69 1.19
C GLN A 59 -7.35 5.97 1.28
N ALA A 60 -7.13 6.94 0.39
CA ALA A 60 -7.85 8.21 0.40
C ALA A 60 -9.36 8.05 0.20
N ASN A 61 -9.78 7.18 -0.75
CA ASN A 61 -11.20 6.93 -0.99
C ASN A 61 -11.86 6.15 0.16
N MET A 62 -11.17 5.17 0.76
CA MET A 62 -11.68 4.45 1.93
C MET A 62 -11.84 5.36 3.16
N SER A 63 -10.84 6.22 3.44
CA SER A 63 -10.94 7.24 4.49
C SER A 63 -12.15 8.17 4.25
N ALA A 64 -12.30 8.70 3.03
CA ALA A 64 -13.46 9.52 2.63
C ALA A 64 -14.82 8.78 2.74
N ALA A 65 -14.84 7.45 2.59
CA ALA A 65 -16.02 6.59 2.78
C ALA A 65 -16.26 6.18 4.26
N GLY A 66 -15.48 6.72 5.20
CA GLY A 66 -15.56 6.43 6.63
C GLY A 66 -15.06 5.03 6.99
N ILE A 67 -14.07 4.49 6.26
CA ILE A 67 -13.40 3.23 6.54
C ILE A 67 -11.98 3.55 7.05
N PRO A 68 -11.72 3.49 8.38
CA PRO A 68 -10.47 3.98 8.96
C PRO A 68 -9.22 3.33 8.36
N GLN A 69 -8.20 4.15 8.11
CA GLN A 69 -6.89 3.76 7.59
C GLN A 69 -5.84 4.03 8.67
N ILE A 70 -5.27 3.00 9.29
CA ILE A 70 -4.30 3.13 10.38
C ILE A 70 -2.96 2.56 9.93
N ALA A 71 -1.86 3.30 10.13
CA ALA A 71 -0.50 2.80 9.86
C ALA A 71 0.33 2.66 11.14
N VAL A 72 1.04 1.55 11.26
CA VAL A 72 2.04 1.30 12.30
C VAL A 72 3.38 1.09 11.61
N VAL A 73 4.25 2.10 11.66
CA VAL A 73 5.60 2.04 11.07
C VAL A 73 6.53 1.37 12.06
N MET A 74 7.10 0.23 11.68
CA MET A 74 7.92 -0.62 12.55
C MET A 74 9.35 -0.82 12.02
N GLY A 75 9.73 -0.10 10.95
CA GLY A 75 11.03 -0.23 10.31
C GLY A 75 11.19 0.73 9.14
N SER A 76 11.74 0.24 8.02
CA SER A 76 12.00 1.11 6.86
C SER A 76 10.71 1.54 6.17
N CYS A 77 10.65 2.80 5.75
CA CYS A 77 9.49 3.37 5.06
C CYS A 77 9.94 4.51 4.14
N THR A 78 10.40 4.17 2.92
CA THR A 78 11.10 5.12 2.02
C THR A 78 10.38 5.32 0.68
N ALA A 79 10.62 6.48 0.06
CA ALA A 79 10.05 6.92 -1.22
C ALA A 79 8.52 6.69 -1.25
N GLY A 80 8.02 5.94 -2.23
CA GLY A 80 6.58 5.66 -2.32
C GLY A 80 5.99 5.00 -1.07
N GLY A 81 6.76 4.21 -0.31
CA GLY A 81 6.28 3.59 0.92
C GLY A 81 5.85 4.61 1.99
N ALA A 82 6.45 5.80 1.98
CA ALA A 82 6.17 6.87 2.94
C ALA A 82 4.74 7.44 2.85
N TYR A 83 4.04 7.25 1.72
CA TYR A 83 2.65 7.66 1.59
C TYR A 83 1.67 6.76 2.36
N VAL A 84 2.03 5.51 2.68
CA VAL A 84 1.15 4.65 3.49
C VAL A 84 0.87 5.26 4.87
N PRO A 85 1.89 5.64 5.69
CA PRO A 85 1.63 6.36 6.93
C PRO A 85 1.20 7.82 6.74
N ALA A 86 1.69 8.53 5.72
CA ALA A 86 1.34 9.94 5.52
C ALA A 86 -0.10 10.17 5.00
N MET A 87 -0.77 9.13 4.51
CA MET A 87 -2.17 9.13 4.05
C MET A 87 -3.04 8.13 4.85
N SER A 88 -2.64 7.83 6.08
CA SER A 88 -3.49 7.22 7.10
C SER A 88 -4.14 8.32 7.96
N ASP A 89 -5.23 7.97 8.64
CA ASP A 89 -5.99 8.85 9.55
C ASP A 89 -5.26 9.05 10.91
#